data_AF-A0A3E5B3D9-F1
#
_entry.id   AF-A0A3E5B3D9-F1
#
_cell.length_a   1.000
_cell.length_b   1.000
_cell.length_c   1.000
_cell.angle_alpha   90.00
_cell.angle_beta   90.00
_cell.angle_gamma   90.00
#
_symmetry.space_group_name_H-M   'P 1'
#
loop_
_entity.id
_entity.type
_entity.pdbx_description
1 polymer ?
#
loop_
_entity_poly.entity_id
_entity_poly.type
_entity_poly.pdbx_seq_one_letter_code
_entity_poly.pdbx_strand_id
1 'polypeptide(L)'
;MKHVLYLFCFFFSLSFHIYGGNTYPQLLLLADSLTRSKPDSAVSLLISMKEDLLVQSEETQMYYNLLCVRVDDKRCILQVSDSLILSILHYYINRDDKQHLSEAYFYAGRMYRNLGDFPQAQNCYDNALEALEGDSCYRLRNLIYGQMGGLCSEQGFWNEAKEIYLRAYKWNSIATDFYYDIGNMDSMFYYYKELLGFSTLYLNADAYSHLVKFASKEGKAQNVGYVDKQPISYNNYALREKENSRLKKENRQKQFYLICLVTGIAIVLLCFSAYFRYGRRKYVRLRLQLLQLKQAKEEQCPKNDRLIEAKKTGHYAEKQAELCLQLEKQVQRTLLNSDICKYFREICRNNADTQVSYEDWNLLEETVDSIYKGFTERLFQIHRVSELELRICLLIKIGISPKDMARLTNHSRESITSVRRRLYEKFFGRKGTPQQWDEFIDSL
;
A
#
# COMPACT_ATOMS: atom_id res chain seq x y z
N MET A 1 -4.42 24.21 30.03
CA MET A 1 -3.72 23.73 28.82
C MET A 1 -2.19 23.71 28.94
N LYS A 2 -1.54 24.69 29.60
CA LYS A 2 -0.07 24.68 29.77
C LYS A 2 0.47 23.47 30.55
N HIS A 3 -0.21 23.03 31.62
CA HIS A 3 0.21 21.86 32.41
C HIS A 3 0.06 20.49 31.70
N VAL A 4 -0.84 20.39 30.71
CA VAL A 4 -0.99 19.18 29.88
C VAL A 4 0.15 19.06 28.86
N LEU A 5 0.64 20.21 28.36
CA LEU A 5 1.79 20.26 27.47
C LEU A 5 3.09 19.86 28.19
N TYR A 6 3.29 20.30 29.44
CA TYR A 6 4.46 19.92 30.24
C TYR A 6 4.46 18.42 30.60
N LEU A 7 3.30 17.82 30.89
CA LEU A 7 3.16 16.38 31.10
C LEU A 7 3.50 15.60 29.82
N PHE A 8 3.06 16.08 28.65
CA PHE A 8 3.37 15.45 27.37
C PHE A 8 4.87 15.55 27.01
N CYS A 9 5.50 16.71 27.26
CA CYS A 9 6.95 16.89 27.08
C CYS A 9 7.78 16.06 28.07
N PHE A 10 7.31 15.88 29.31
CA PHE A 10 7.99 15.05 30.31
C PHE A 10 7.95 13.56 29.95
N PHE A 11 6.83 13.06 29.41
CA PHE A 11 6.74 11.69 28.86
C PHE A 11 7.55 11.51 27.55
N PHE A 12 7.72 12.57 26.76
CA PHE A 12 8.58 12.53 25.56
C PHE A 12 10.08 12.59 25.90
N SER A 13 10.47 13.23 27.02
CA SER A 13 11.85 13.20 27.51
C SER A 13 12.18 11.92 28.29
N LEU A 14 11.20 11.30 28.97
CA LEU A 14 11.38 10.01 29.63
C LEU A 14 11.44 8.82 28.67
N SER A 15 10.96 8.97 27.42
CA SER A 15 11.18 7.98 26.35
C SER A 15 12.54 8.13 25.65
N PHE A 16 13.29 9.20 25.93
CA PHE A 16 14.65 9.43 25.41
C PHE A 16 15.76 9.23 26.45
N HIS A 17 15.44 8.82 27.68
CA HIS A 17 16.42 8.55 28.74
C HIS A 17 16.31 7.13 29.35
N ILE A 18 15.66 6.21 28.64
CA ILE A 18 15.76 4.78 28.93
C ILE A 18 16.74 4.16 27.92
N TYR A 19 17.98 4.02 28.38
CA TYR A 19 19.01 3.11 27.90
C TYR A 19 19.47 3.22 26.43
N GLY A 20 20.70 3.71 26.27
CA GLY A 20 21.51 3.50 25.07
C GLY A 20 21.86 2.02 24.88
N GLY A 21 20.93 1.26 24.32
CA GLY A 21 21.15 -0.06 23.76
C GLY A 21 21.03 0.02 22.25
N ASN A 22 22.06 -0.42 21.53
CA ASN A 22 22.06 -0.53 20.08
C ASN A 22 20.84 -1.30 19.60
N THR A 23 19.86 -0.60 19.04
CA THR A 23 18.61 -1.21 18.58
C THR A 23 18.79 -1.64 17.14
N TYR A 24 18.92 -2.96 16.93
CA TYR A 24 18.97 -3.55 15.59
C TYR A 24 17.70 -3.19 14.78
N PRO A 25 17.78 -3.14 13.44
CA PRO A 25 16.62 -2.93 12.59
C PRO A 25 15.50 -3.93 12.92
N GLN A 26 14.24 -3.48 12.96
CA GLN A 26 13.10 -4.33 13.33
C GLN A 26 12.98 -5.60 12.47
N LEU A 27 13.33 -5.50 11.19
CA LEU A 27 13.34 -6.64 10.28
C LEU A 27 14.39 -7.68 10.65
N LEU A 28 15.53 -7.26 11.21
CA LEU A 28 16.60 -8.14 11.66
C LEU A 28 16.21 -8.89 12.95
N LEU A 29 15.55 -8.19 13.88
CA LEU A 29 14.95 -8.80 15.08
C LEU A 29 13.82 -9.78 14.72
N LEU A 30 13.01 -9.45 13.70
CA LEU A 30 12.01 -10.36 13.16
C LEU A 30 12.67 -11.60 12.55
N ALA A 31 13.74 -11.43 11.77
CA ALA A 31 14.51 -12.54 11.21
C ALA A 31 15.06 -13.43 12.32
N ASP A 32 15.65 -12.86 13.37
CA ASP A 32 16.12 -13.57 14.56
C ASP A 32 15.02 -14.46 15.17
N SER A 33 13.83 -13.89 15.41
CA SER A 33 12.68 -14.63 15.93
C SER A 33 12.23 -15.79 15.03
N LEU A 34 12.37 -15.62 13.72
CA LEU A 34 11.99 -16.62 12.72
C LEU A 34 13.05 -17.70 12.55
N THR A 35 14.34 -17.42 12.81
CA THR A 35 15.44 -18.40 12.66
C THR A 35 15.14 -19.71 13.38
N ARG A 36 14.46 -19.62 14.53
CA ARG A 36 14.12 -20.76 15.40
C ARG A 36 12.85 -21.48 14.97
N SER A 37 11.81 -20.73 14.62
CA SER A 37 10.46 -21.28 14.41
C SER A 37 10.19 -21.66 12.95
N LYS A 38 10.77 -20.92 12.00
CA LYS A 38 10.54 -21.03 10.55
C LYS A 38 11.82 -20.68 9.78
N PRO A 39 12.83 -21.57 9.79
CA PRO A 39 14.14 -21.27 9.20
C PRO A 39 14.07 -20.87 7.72
N ASP A 40 13.23 -21.51 6.89
CA ASP A 40 13.08 -21.13 5.48
C ASP A 40 12.50 -19.71 5.29
N SER A 41 11.60 -19.29 6.19
CA SER A 41 11.08 -17.91 6.19
C SER A 41 12.15 -16.92 6.66
N ALA A 42 12.98 -17.32 7.62
CA ALA A 42 14.11 -16.51 8.08
C ALA A 42 15.15 -16.31 6.96
N VAL A 43 15.50 -17.36 6.20
CA VAL A 43 16.38 -17.24 5.02
C VAL A 43 15.83 -16.23 4.03
N SER A 44 14.55 -16.39 3.66
CA SER A 44 13.91 -15.52 2.66
C SER A 44 13.98 -14.05 3.09
N LEU A 45 13.77 -13.78 4.38
CA LEU A 45 13.88 -12.44 4.95
C LEU A 45 15.33 -11.94 4.96
N LEU A 46 16.29 -12.73 5.42
CA LEU A 46 17.71 -12.37 5.45
C LEU A 46 18.27 -12.11 4.05
N ILE A 47 17.85 -12.85 3.02
CA ILE A 47 18.24 -12.62 1.62
C ILE A 47 17.71 -11.27 1.14
N SER A 48 16.44 -10.95 1.44
CA SER A 48 15.84 -9.69 1.01
C SER A 48 16.50 -8.44 1.60
N MET A 49 17.22 -8.58 2.72
CA MET A 49 17.90 -7.48 3.41
C MET A 49 19.37 -7.30 3.01
N LYS A 50 19.94 -8.20 2.19
CA LYS A 50 21.39 -8.27 1.94
C LYS A 50 21.99 -6.96 1.42
N GLU A 51 21.30 -6.28 0.51
CA GLU A 51 21.79 -5.02 -0.10
C GLU A 51 21.68 -3.84 0.87
N ASP A 52 20.56 -3.74 1.59
CA ASP A 52 20.30 -2.66 2.56
C ASP A 52 21.27 -2.68 3.75
N LEU A 53 21.81 -3.85 4.07
CA LEU A 53 22.74 -4.05 5.19
C LEU A 53 24.17 -3.59 4.90
N LEU A 54 24.56 -3.42 3.63
CA LEU A 54 25.90 -2.92 3.26
C LEU A 54 26.15 -1.49 3.76
N VAL A 55 25.09 -0.72 4.00
CA VAL A 55 25.15 0.69 4.45
C VAL A 55 24.99 0.82 5.98
N GLN A 56 24.68 -0.28 6.67
CA GLN A 56 24.46 -0.26 8.13
C GLN A 56 25.78 -0.30 8.91
N SER A 57 25.70 -0.06 10.22
CA SER A 57 26.85 -0.16 11.12
C SER A 57 27.47 -1.56 11.08
N GLU A 58 28.79 -1.63 11.30
CA GLU A 58 29.54 -2.90 11.40
C GLU A 58 28.88 -3.87 12.40
N GLU A 59 28.36 -3.37 13.52
CA GLU A 59 27.62 -4.15 14.51
C GLU A 59 26.38 -4.85 13.94
N THR A 60 25.59 -4.12 13.15
CA THR A 60 24.39 -4.66 12.50
C THR A 60 24.77 -5.70 11.45
N GLN A 61 25.86 -5.45 10.71
CA GLN A 61 26.39 -6.38 9.73
C GLN A 61 26.88 -7.68 10.38
N MET A 62 27.61 -7.59 11.49
CA MET A 62 28.11 -8.77 12.22
C MET A 62 26.99 -9.60 12.82
N TYR A 63 25.97 -8.94 13.38
CA TYR A 63 24.79 -9.65 13.89
C TYR A 63 24.02 -10.32 12.76
N TYR A 64 23.82 -9.65 11.62
CA TYR A 64 23.24 -10.27 10.43
C TYR A 64 24.02 -11.50 9.96
N ASN A 65 25.35 -11.39 9.86
CA ASN A 65 26.20 -12.49 9.44
C ASN A 65 26.10 -13.69 10.40
N LEU A 66 26.03 -13.43 11.71
CA LEU A 66 25.80 -14.48 12.72
C LEU A 66 24.43 -15.15 12.53
N LEU A 67 23.37 -14.40 12.20
CA LEU A 67 22.05 -14.97 11.88
C LEU A 67 22.08 -15.83 10.62
N CYS A 68 22.80 -15.41 9.57
CA CYS A 68 22.97 -16.22 8.37
C CYS A 68 23.62 -17.57 8.69
N VAL A 69 24.74 -17.55 9.43
CA VAL A 69 25.42 -18.78 9.88
C VAL A 69 24.47 -19.70 10.67
N ARG A 70 23.68 -19.13 11.61
CA ARG A 70 22.70 -19.89 12.39
C ARG A 70 21.64 -20.57 11.52
N VAL A 71 21.10 -19.87 10.54
CA VAL A 71 20.02 -20.41 9.71
C VAL A 71 20.55 -21.47 8.74
N ASP A 72 21.74 -21.26 8.17
CA ASP A 72 22.40 -22.25 7.33
C ASP A 72 22.72 -23.53 8.11
N ASP A 73 23.14 -23.37 9.38
CA ASP A 73 23.30 -24.49 10.29
C ASP A 73 21.99 -25.27 10.48
N LYS A 74 20.90 -24.56 10.75
CA LYS A 74 19.60 -25.18 11.01
C LYS A 74 19.04 -25.93 9.81
N ARG A 75 19.41 -25.53 8.59
CA ARG A 75 19.04 -26.19 7.34
C ARG A 75 19.99 -27.34 6.99
N CYS A 76 20.99 -27.60 7.82
CA CYS A 76 22.05 -28.59 7.58
C CYS A 76 22.86 -28.30 6.30
N ILE A 77 22.98 -27.03 5.90
CA ILE A 77 23.74 -26.57 4.73
C ILE A 77 25.04 -25.90 5.20
N LEU A 78 25.59 -26.31 6.35
CA LEU A 78 26.72 -25.61 6.99
C LEU A 78 28.01 -25.73 6.15
N GLN A 79 28.15 -24.84 5.17
CA GLN A 79 29.38 -24.49 4.45
C GLN A 79 29.73 -23.05 4.83
N VAL A 80 30.02 -22.83 6.12
CA VAL A 80 30.46 -21.51 6.57
C VAL A 80 31.88 -21.32 6.07
N SER A 81 32.14 -20.25 5.31
CA SER A 81 33.52 -19.96 4.93
C SER A 81 34.32 -19.60 6.18
N ASP A 82 35.51 -20.17 6.32
CA ASP A 82 36.40 -19.95 7.46
C ASP A 82 36.60 -18.46 7.72
N SER A 83 36.73 -17.66 6.65
CA SER A 83 36.87 -16.21 6.72
C SER A 83 35.68 -15.49 7.38
N LEU A 84 34.45 -15.96 7.16
CA LEU A 84 33.25 -15.30 7.68
C LEU A 84 33.11 -15.56 9.19
N ILE A 85 33.20 -16.82 9.62
CA ILE A 85 33.02 -17.13 11.04
C ILE A 85 34.14 -16.55 11.90
N LEU A 86 35.37 -16.56 11.40
CA LEU A 86 36.49 -15.95 12.11
C LEU A 86 36.35 -14.43 12.20
N SER A 87 35.82 -13.76 11.17
CA SER A 87 35.53 -12.31 11.25
C SER A 87 34.47 -11.98 12.29
N ILE A 88 33.40 -12.77 12.37
CA ILE A 88 32.32 -12.61 13.36
C ILE A 88 32.89 -12.82 14.77
N LEU A 89 33.67 -13.89 14.95
CA LEU A 89 34.28 -14.21 16.23
C LEU A 89 35.23 -13.11 16.69
N HIS A 90 36.15 -12.67 15.84
CA HIS A 90 37.10 -11.60 16.15
C HIS A 90 36.38 -10.29 16.54
N TYR A 91 35.31 -9.94 15.83
CA TYR A 91 34.51 -8.77 16.16
C TYR A 91 33.92 -8.87 17.58
N TYR A 92 33.27 -9.98 17.92
CA TYR A 92 32.64 -10.14 19.23
C TYR A 92 33.63 -10.32 20.39
N ILE A 93 34.83 -10.88 20.13
CA ILE A 93 35.93 -10.89 21.11
C ILE A 93 36.34 -9.46 21.46
N ASN A 94 36.54 -8.61 20.46
CA ASN A 94 36.99 -7.22 20.68
C ASN A 94 35.95 -6.35 21.38
N ARG A 95 34.66 -6.69 21.23
CA ARG A 95 33.53 -5.95 21.83
C ARG A 95 33.13 -6.46 23.22
N ASP A 96 33.65 -7.61 23.66
CA ASP A 96 33.26 -8.31 24.89
C ASP A 96 31.73 -8.55 25.01
N ASP A 97 31.06 -8.77 23.87
CA ASP A 97 29.62 -9.08 23.82
C ASP A 97 29.41 -10.57 24.09
N LYS A 98 29.37 -10.93 25.37
CA LYS A 98 29.33 -12.34 25.81
C LYS A 98 28.15 -13.13 25.23
N GLN A 99 27.01 -12.47 25.03
CA GLN A 99 25.81 -13.10 24.49
C GLN A 99 26.06 -13.64 23.08
N HIS A 100 26.53 -12.80 22.16
CA HIS A 100 26.82 -13.22 20.79
C HIS A 100 28.15 -13.97 20.66
N LEU A 101 29.10 -13.69 21.55
CA LEU A 101 30.41 -14.34 21.59
C LEU A 101 30.30 -15.84 21.86
N SER A 102 29.46 -16.26 22.81
CA SER A 102 29.23 -17.69 23.10
C SER A 102 28.76 -18.47 21.86
N GLU A 103 27.92 -17.85 21.05
CA GLU A 103 27.41 -18.47 19.83
C GLU A 103 28.40 -18.42 18.67
N ALA A 104 29.16 -17.33 18.53
CA ALA A 104 30.25 -17.23 17.56
C ALA A 104 31.31 -18.31 17.81
N TYR A 105 31.71 -18.53 19.07
CA TYR A 105 32.61 -19.62 19.44
C TYR A 105 32.02 -21.00 19.13
N PHE A 106 30.73 -21.21 19.39
CA PHE A 106 30.07 -22.48 19.05
C PHE A 106 30.14 -22.80 17.54
N TYR A 107 29.85 -21.83 16.67
CA TYR A 107 29.94 -22.05 15.23
C TYR A 107 31.38 -22.17 14.73
N ALA A 108 32.33 -21.44 15.31
CA ALA A 108 33.75 -21.62 15.03
C ALA A 108 34.22 -23.04 15.38
N GLY A 109 33.79 -23.58 16.53
CA GLY A 109 34.09 -24.94 16.94
C GLY A 109 33.55 -25.99 15.97
N ARG A 110 32.36 -25.77 15.42
CA ARG A 110 31.77 -26.65 14.40
C ARG A 110 32.51 -26.59 13.07
N MET A 111 32.94 -25.40 12.65
CA MET A 111 33.78 -25.26 11.47
C MET A 111 35.11 -26.01 11.65
N TYR A 112 35.80 -25.85 12.78
CA TYR A 112 37.06 -26.58 13.04
C TYR A 112 36.86 -28.09 13.09
N ARG A 113 35.75 -28.56 13.68
CA ARG A 113 35.39 -29.99 13.65
C ARG A 113 35.19 -30.50 12.23
N ASN A 114 34.51 -29.73 11.37
CA ASN A 114 34.31 -30.08 9.96
C ASN A 114 35.63 -30.12 9.17
N LEU A 115 36.59 -29.26 9.53
CA LEU A 115 37.95 -29.28 8.98
C LEU A 115 38.82 -30.42 9.54
N GLY A 116 38.35 -31.12 10.58
CA GLY A 116 39.09 -32.18 11.27
C GLY A 116 40.08 -31.68 12.33
N ASP A 117 40.14 -30.37 12.60
CA ASP A 117 40.95 -29.80 13.67
C ASP A 117 40.21 -29.90 15.01
N PHE A 118 40.23 -31.11 15.57
CA PHE A 118 39.54 -31.40 16.82
C PHE A 118 40.05 -30.58 18.03
N PRO A 119 41.36 -30.34 18.21
CA PRO A 119 41.85 -29.48 19.29
C PRO A 119 41.30 -28.05 19.25
N GLN A 120 41.28 -27.41 18.07
CA GLN A 120 40.70 -26.07 17.94
C GLN A 120 39.19 -26.07 18.12
N ALA A 121 38.52 -27.12 17.64
CA ALA A 121 37.09 -27.30 17.88
C ALA A 121 36.77 -27.36 19.37
N GLN A 122 37.53 -28.18 20.11
CA GLN A 122 37.39 -28.34 21.55
C GLN A 122 37.63 -27.01 22.29
N ASN A 123 38.72 -26.30 21.98
CA ASN A 123 39.02 -24.99 22.56
C ASN A 123 37.89 -23.98 22.30
N CYS A 124 37.35 -23.94 21.08
CA CYS A 124 36.20 -23.10 20.75
C CYS A 124 34.96 -23.46 21.60
N TYR A 125 34.67 -24.75 21.80
CA TYR A 125 33.55 -25.17 22.65
C TYR A 125 33.74 -24.81 24.12
N ASP A 126 34.95 -24.92 24.64
CA ASP A 126 35.28 -24.53 26.02
C ASP A 126 35.09 -23.01 26.20
N ASN A 127 35.63 -22.19 25.29
CA ASN A 127 35.42 -20.74 25.30
C ASN A 127 33.94 -20.35 25.13
N ALA A 128 33.18 -21.10 24.32
CA ALA A 128 31.74 -20.90 24.19
C ALA A 128 31.03 -21.09 25.54
N LEU A 129 31.39 -22.12 26.30
CA LEU A 129 30.82 -22.39 27.63
C LEU A 129 31.18 -21.31 28.65
N GLU A 130 32.41 -20.78 28.61
CA GLU A 130 32.87 -19.70 29.48
C GLU A 130 32.13 -18.37 29.20
N ALA A 131 31.83 -18.09 27.93
CA ALA A 131 31.09 -16.89 27.52
C ALA A 131 29.58 -16.96 27.82
N LEU A 132 29.03 -18.12 28.22
CA LEU A 132 27.61 -18.23 28.56
C LEU A 132 27.28 -17.54 29.88
N GLU A 133 26.64 -16.37 29.82
CA GLU A 133 26.14 -15.67 31.01
C GLU A 133 24.76 -16.16 31.46
N GLY A 134 24.63 -16.37 32.78
CA GLY A 134 23.37 -16.63 33.46
C GLY A 134 22.73 -17.99 33.20
N ASP A 135 21.57 -18.18 33.82
CA ASP A 135 20.72 -19.38 33.69
C ASP A 135 20.01 -19.45 32.32
N SER A 136 20.12 -18.43 31.46
CA SER A 136 19.18 -18.23 30.34
C SER A 136 19.52 -19.00 29.05
N CYS A 137 20.72 -19.57 28.91
CA CYS A 137 21.16 -20.22 27.66
C CYS A 137 21.38 -21.73 27.76
N TYR A 138 20.50 -22.44 28.50
CA TYR A 138 20.51 -23.92 28.59
C TYR A 138 20.60 -24.59 27.21
N ARG A 139 19.88 -24.05 26.22
CA ARG A 139 19.87 -24.61 24.87
C ARG A 139 21.24 -24.63 24.19
N LEU A 140 21.93 -23.48 24.14
CA LEU A 140 23.24 -23.40 23.50
C LEU A 140 24.25 -24.27 24.26
N ARG A 141 24.18 -24.29 25.60
CA ARG A 141 24.97 -25.18 26.46
C ARG A 141 24.78 -26.66 26.08
N ASN A 142 23.55 -27.09 25.84
CA ASN A 142 23.25 -28.47 25.46
C ASN A 142 23.76 -28.82 24.06
N LEU A 143 23.67 -27.88 23.12
CA LEU A 143 24.25 -28.04 21.79
C LEU A 143 25.78 -28.19 21.87
N ILE A 144 26.44 -27.36 22.68
CA ILE A 144 27.90 -27.42 22.88
C ILE A 144 28.30 -28.80 23.46
N TYR A 145 27.70 -29.23 24.56
CA TYR A 145 28.00 -30.54 25.14
C TYR A 145 27.68 -31.70 24.17
N GLY A 146 26.62 -31.58 23.37
CA GLY A 146 26.30 -32.57 22.32
C GLY A 146 27.40 -32.68 21.27
N GLN A 147 27.98 -31.54 20.83
CA GLN A 147 29.10 -31.52 19.90
C GLN A 147 30.38 -32.10 20.52
N MET A 148 30.71 -31.71 21.75
CA MET A 148 31.89 -32.23 22.46
C MET A 148 31.80 -33.75 22.69
N GLY A 149 30.63 -34.26 23.12
CA GLY A 149 30.42 -35.70 23.32
C GLY A 149 30.52 -36.48 22.00
N GLY A 150 30.04 -35.89 20.90
CA GLY A 150 30.19 -36.46 19.56
C GLY A 150 31.65 -36.54 19.13
N LEU A 151 32.41 -35.47 19.35
CA LEU A 151 33.84 -35.40 19.05
C LEU A 151 34.65 -36.42 19.86
N CYS A 152 34.39 -36.55 21.17
CA CYS A 152 35.02 -37.59 22.00
C CYS A 152 34.65 -39.02 21.53
N SER A 153 33.39 -39.24 21.13
CA SER A 153 32.93 -40.53 20.61
C SER A 153 33.62 -40.90 19.30
N GLU A 154 33.76 -39.94 18.37
CA GLU A 154 34.47 -40.11 17.10
C GLU A 154 35.95 -40.47 17.29
N GLN A 155 36.55 -39.99 18.38
CA GLN A 155 37.93 -40.29 18.77
C GLN A 155 38.08 -41.58 19.60
N GLY A 156 36.97 -42.26 19.94
CA GLY A 156 36.98 -43.50 20.72
C GLY A 156 37.05 -43.33 22.24
N PHE A 157 36.94 -42.09 22.74
CA PHE A 157 36.92 -41.73 24.16
C PHE A 157 35.50 -41.90 24.74
N TRP A 158 35.02 -43.15 24.79
CA TRP A 158 33.63 -43.47 25.12
C TRP A 158 33.22 -43.08 26.55
N ASN A 159 34.16 -43.15 27.50
CA ASN A 159 33.89 -42.82 28.90
C ASN A 159 33.79 -41.31 29.11
N GLU A 160 34.72 -40.53 28.54
CA GLU A 160 34.63 -39.06 28.54
C GLU A 160 33.38 -38.58 27.80
N ALA A 161 33.08 -39.16 26.63
CA ALA A 161 31.88 -38.85 25.87
C ALA A 161 30.62 -39.07 26.70
N LYS A 162 30.53 -40.19 27.42
CA LYS A 162 29.41 -40.49 28.33
C LYS A 162 29.27 -39.42 29.42
N GLU A 163 30.37 -39.00 30.06
CA GLU A 163 30.32 -37.97 31.08
C GLU A 163 29.83 -36.62 30.51
N ILE A 164 30.33 -36.25 29.33
CA ILE A 164 29.93 -35.02 28.63
C ILE A 164 28.43 -35.06 28.28
N TYR A 165 27.93 -36.19 27.77
CA TYR A 165 26.50 -36.36 27.50
C TYR A 165 25.64 -36.26 28.77
N LEU A 166 26.12 -36.76 29.91
CA LEU A 166 25.43 -36.59 31.20
C LEU A 166 25.38 -35.13 31.65
N ARG A 167 26.39 -34.31 31.33
CA ARG A 167 26.35 -32.86 31.59
C ARG A 167 25.28 -32.18 30.74
N ALA A 168 25.15 -32.54 29.45
CA ALA A 168 24.07 -32.05 28.59
C ALA A 168 22.67 -32.44 29.13
N TYR A 169 22.54 -33.67 29.65
CA TYR A 169 21.30 -34.14 30.27
C TYR A 169 20.88 -33.27 31.46
N LYS A 170 21.82 -33.06 32.40
CA LYS A 170 21.58 -32.32 33.64
C LYS A 170 21.02 -30.91 33.39
N TRP A 171 21.54 -30.20 32.39
CA TRP A 171 21.07 -28.85 32.08
C TRP A 171 19.68 -28.84 31.44
N ASN A 172 19.40 -29.78 30.55
CA ASN A 172 18.05 -29.96 30.02
C ASN A 172 17.04 -30.34 31.11
N SER A 173 17.41 -31.22 32.05
CA SER A 173 16.51 -31.61 33.16
C SER A 173 16.19 -30.43 34.07
N ILE A 174 17.20 -29.61 34.43
CA ILE A 174 16.99 -28.39 35.23
C ILE A 174 16.05 -27.40 34.52
N ALA A 175 16.26 -27.15 33.22
CA ALA A 175 15.38 -26.28 32.45
C ALA A 175 13.95 -26.82 32.42
N THR A 176 13.81 -28.13 32.24
CA THR A 176 12.52 -28.83 32.21
C THR A 176 11.80 -28.73 33.56
N ASP A 177 12.49 -28.94 34.67
CA ASP A 177 11.95 -28.82 36.03
C ASP A 177 11.53 -27.37 36.32
N PHE A 178 12.33 -26.38 35.90
CA PHE A 178 11.95 -24.97 35.99
C PHE A 178 10.63 -24.68 35.25
N TYR A 179 10.50 -25.10 33.98
CA TYR A 179 9.28 -24.88 33.21
C TYR A 179 8.07 -25.68 33.73
N TYR A 180 8.33 -26.82 34.36
CA TYR A 180 7.33 -27.60 35.07
C TYR A 180 6.76 -26.83 36.27
N ASP A 181 7.63 -26.23 37.08
CA ASP A 181 7.24 -25.49 38.28
C ASP A 181 6.44 -24.22 37.97
N ILE A 182 6.72 -23.56 36.84
CA ILE A 182 5.97 -22.38 36.37
C ILE A 182 4.74 -22.72 35.51
N GLY A 183 4.44 -24.01 35.31
CA GLY A 183 3.24 -24.47 34.59
C GLY A 183 3.24 -24.26 33.07
N ASN A 184 4.41 -24.02 32.46
CA ASN A 184 4.54 -23.79 31.01
C ASN A 184 4.83 -25.11 30.26
N MET A 185 3.74 -25.84 30.01
CA MET A 185 3.77 -27.23 29.49
C MET A 185 4.36 -27.37 28.08
N ASP A 186 4.14 -26.39 27.19
CA ASP A 186 4.65 -26.44 25.81
C ASP A 186 6.17 -26.34 25.76
N SER A 187 6.74 -25.48 26.61
CA SER A 187 8.19 -25.30 26.70
C SER A 187 8.85 -26.56 27.26
N MET A 188 8.24 -27.18 28.26
CA MET A 188 8.70 -28.45 28.84
C MET A 188 8.70 -29.59 27.80
N PHE A 189 7.61 -29.74 27.02
CA PHE A 189 7.52 -30.77 25.98
C PHE A 189 8.56 -30.58 24.87
N TYR A 190 8.84 -29.32 24.50
CA TYR A 190 9.88 -28.96 23.55
C TYR A 190 11.27 -29.43 24.02
N TYR A 191 11.65 -29.18 25.28
CA TYR A 191 12.95 -29.60 25.81
C TYR A 191 13.09 -31.13 25.92
N TYR A 192 12.03 -31.85 26.29
CA TYR A 192 12.05 -33.32 26.27
C TYR A 192 12.24 -33.89 24.85
N LYS A 193 11.63 -33.27 23.84
CA LYS A 193 11.82 -33.69 22.45
C LYS A 193 13.23 -33.37 21.95
N GLU A 194 13.81 -32.25 22.36
CA GLU A 194 15.19 -31.90 22.03
C GLU A 194 16.18 -32.91 22.66
N LEU A 195 15.95 -33.32 23.91
CA LEU A 195 16.68 -34.39 24.60
C LEU A 195 16.72 -35.71 23.81
N LEU A 196 15.57 -36.14 23.27
CA LEU A 196 15.46 -37.37 22.46
C LEU A 196 16.19 -37.27 21.11
N GLY A 197 16.44 -36.06 20.62
CA GLY A 197 17.15 -35.81 19.36
C GLY A 197 18.68 -36.00 19.44
N PHE A 198 19.27 -36.05 20.64
CA PHE A 198 20.73 -36.19 20.83
C PHE A 198 21.26 -37.64 20.72
N SER A 199 20.37 -38.61 20.42
CA SER A 199 20.65 -40.01 20.09
C SER A 199 21.91 -40.63 20.72
N THR A 200 21.88 -40.89 22.03
CA THR A 200 22.62 -42.00 22.63
C THR A 200 21.70 -42.85 23.52
N LEU A 201 21.94 -44.16 23.54
CA LEU A 201 21.08 -45.16 24.19
C LEU A 201 20.83 -44.87 25.68
N TYR A 202 21.77 -44.18 26.35
CA TYR A 202 21.74 -43.85 27.78
C TYR A 202 20.90 -42.59 28.10
N LEU A 203 20.93 -41.56 27.24
CA LEU A 203 20.09 -40.36 27.38
C LEU A 203 18.60 -40.67 27.19
N ASN A 204 18.30 -41.67 26.37
CA ASN A 204 16.95 -42.09 26.08
C ASN A 204 16.25 -42.65 27.32
N ALA A 205 16.88 -43.51 28.11
CA ALA A 205 16.20 -44.24 29.19
C ALA A 205 15.60 -43.32 30.27
N ASP A 206 16.34 -42.29 30.69
CA ASP A 206 15.87 -41.35 31.72
C ASP A 206 14.92 -40.30 31.13
N ALA A 207 15.19 -39.75 29.93
CA ALA A 207 14.25 -38.86 29.25
C ALA A 207 12.88 -39.54 29.00
N TYR A 208 12.90 -40.84 28.64
CA TYR A 208 11.70 -41.67 28.55
C TYR A 208 11.05 -41.90 29.92
N SER A 209 11.81 -42.16 30.99
CA SER A 209 11.29 -42.31 32.36
C SER A 209 10.54 -41.06 32.84
N HIS A 210 11.05 -39.88 32.53
CA HIS A 210 10.41 -38.61 32.86
C HIS A 210 9.19 -38.30 31.97
N LEU A 211 9.22 -38.61 30.68
CA LEU A 211 8.05 -38.58 29.80
C LEU A 211 6.95 -39.57 30.25
N VAL A 212 7.35 -40.73 30.77
CA VAL A 212 6.44 -41.72 31.35
C VAL A 212 5.82 -41.20 32.64
N LYS A 213 6.59 -40.55 33.52
CA LYS A 213 6.05 -39.88 34.72
C LYS A 213 5.07 -38.75 34.35
N PHE A 214 5.38 -37.97 33.32
CA PHE A 214 4.49 -36.95 32.77
C PHE A 214 3.18 -37.57 32.24
N ALA A 215 3.27 -38.61 31.40
CA ALA A 215 2.13 -39.36 30.91
C ALA A 215 1.33 -40.05 32.03
N SER A 216 1.99 -40.45 33.13
CA SER A 216 1.35 -41.03 34.32
C SER A 216 0.55 -40.01 35.11
N LYS A 217 1.02 -38.76 35.21
CA LYS A 217 0.34 -37.68 35.94
C LYS A 217 -0.86 -37.10 35.17
N GLU A 218 -0.86 -37.18 33.83
CA GLU A 218 -2.02 -36.87 32.97
C GLU A 218 -3.00 -38.03 32.74
N GLY A 219 -2.79 -39.20 33.35
CA GLY A 219 -3.68 -40.36 33.20
C GLY A 219 -3.57 -41.10 31.87
N LYS A 220 -2.43 -41.00 31.17
CA LYS A 220 -2.14 -41.65 29.88
C LYS A 220 -0.91 -42.58 29.92
N ALA A 221 -0.57 -43.15 31.07
CA ALA A 221 0.51 -44.12 31.17
C ALA A 221 0.04 -45.53 30.86
N GLN A 222 0.11 -45.91 29.59
CA GLN A 222 0.16 -47.32 29.20
C GLN A 222 0.89 -47.41 27.84
N ASN A 223 2.22 -47.31 27.91
CA ASN A 223 3.21 -47.88 26.98
C ASN A 223 4.46 -47.00 26.94
N VAL A 224 5.37 -47.13 27.92
CA VAL A 224 6.82 -47.14 27.62
C VAL A 224 7.57 -47.82 28.78
N GLY A 225 8.34 -48.88 28.44
CA GLY A 225 9.27 -49.63 29.31
C GLY A 225 8.66 -50.94 29.85
N TYR A 226 9.24 -52.14 29.72
CA TYR A 226 10.58 -52.57 29.33
C TYR A 226 10.50 -54.05 28.93
N VAL A 227 11.23 -54.47 27.89
CA VAL A 227 11.37 -55.88 27.50
C VAL A 227 12.36 -56.54 28.44
N ASP A 228 11.87 -57.55 29.17
CA ASP A 228 12.61 -58.38 30.13
C ASP A 228 13.72 -59.21 29.48
N LYS A 229 14.83 -59.36 30.21
CA LYS A 229 15.79 -60.46 30.03
C LYS A 229 15.28 -61.71 30.79
N GLN A 230 14.69 -62.68 30.05
CA GLN A 230 14.70 -64.16 30.28
C GLN A 230 13.90 -64.74 31.50
N PRO A 231 13.53 -66.06 31.52
CA PRO A 231 12.14 -66.52 31.40
C PRO A 231 11.59 -67.35 32.59
N ILE A 232 10.27 -67.30 32.88
CA ILE A 232 9.60 -68.29 33.76
C ILE A 232 8.19 -68.67 33.25
N SER A 233 8.11 -69.95 32.83
CA SER A 233 7.06 -70.97 33.00
C SER A 233 5.63 -70.81 32.43
N TYR A 234 5.16 -71.94 31.90
CA TYR A 234 4.11 -72.20 30.92
C TYR A 234 2.66 -71.88 31.35
N ASN A 235 2.39 -71.56 32.62
CA ASN A 235 1.02 -71.34 33.13
C ASN A 235 0.41 -69.96 32.76
N ASN A 236 1.22 -69.05 32.21
CA ASN A 236 0.78 -67.69 31.87
C ASN A 236 0.20 -67.55 30.45
N TYR A 237 0.35 -68.55 29.57
CA TYR A 237 -0.04 -68.41 28.16
C TYR A 237 -1.56 -68.29 27.96
N ALA A 238 -2.35 -69.16 28.58
CA ALA A 238 -3.81 -69.14 28.44
C ALA A 238 -4.44 -67.87 29.06
N LEU A 239 -3.87 -67.37 30.17
CA LEU A 239 -4.32 -66.12 30.79
C LEU A 239 -3.99 -64.91 29.89
N ARG A 240 -2.78 -64.88 29.33
CA ARG A 240 -2.33 -63.85 28.37
C ARG A 240 -3.18 -63.83 27.11
N GLU A 241 -3.62 -64.96 26.60
CA GLU A 241 -4.41 -65.00 25.36
C GLU A 241 -5.84 -64.46 25.55
N LYS A 242 -6.46 -64.77 26.71
CA LYS A 242 -7.76 -64.22 27.10
C LYS A 242 -7.68 -62.72 27.36
N GLU A 243 -6.61 -62.27 28.03
CA GLU A 243 -6.35 -60.86 28.28
C GLU A 243 -6.01 -60.09 26.99
N ASN A 244 -5.20 -60.66 26.09
CA ASN A 244 -4.93 -60.09 24.76
C ASN A 244 -6.19 -59.95 23.91
N SER A 245 -7.12 -60.90 24.02
CA SER A 245 -8.40 -60.83 23.30
C SER A 245 -9.32 -59.74 23.84
N ARG A 246 -9.33 -59.52 25.17
CA ARG A 246 -10.01 -58.38 25.82
C ARG A 246 -9.37 -57.06 25.41
N LEU A 247 -8.05 -56.95 25.54
CA LEU A 247 -7.26 -55.77 25.16
C LEU A 247 -7.42 -55.43 23.67
N LYS A 248 -7.55 -56.41 22.77
CA LYS A 248 -7.85 -56.17 21.34
C LYS A 248 -9.25 -55.58 21.10
N LYS A 249 -10.23 -55.86 21.95
CA LYS A 249 -11.57 -55.25 21.87
C LYS A 249 -11.53 -53.81 22.40
N GLU A 250 -10.91 -53.59 23.56
CA GLU A 250 -10.73 -52.26 24.13
C GLU A 250 -9.89 -51.35 23.23
N ASN A 251 -8.80 -51.87 22.66
CA ASN A 251 -7.99 -51.13 21.70
C ASN A 251 -8.77 -50.81 20.42
N ARG A 252 -9.64 -51.70 19.92
CA ARG A 252 -10.50 -51.37 18.77
C ARG A 252 -11.47 -50.23 19.10
N GLN A 253 -12.04 -50.25 20.30
CA GLN A 253 -12.93 -49.18 20.75
C GLN A 253 -12.17 -47.85 20.93
N LYS A 254 -10.97 -47.88 21.53
CA LYS A 254 -10.08 -46.70 21.63
C LYS A 254 -9.65 -46.18 20.26
N GLN A 255 -9.30 -47.06 19.33
CA GLN A 255 -8.95 -46.69 17.96
C GLN A 255 -10.13 -46.02 17.24
N PHE A 256 -11.35 -46.54 17.42
CA PHE A 256 -12.56 -45.91 16.89
C PHE A 256 -12.75 -44.48 17.44
N TYR A 257 -12.64 -44.28 18.77
CA TYR A 257 -12.73 -42.96 19.37
C TYR A 257 -11.61 -42.00 18.91
N LEU A 258 -10.39 -42.52 18.73
CA LEU A 258 -9.27 -41.73 18.23
C LEU A 258 -9.50 -41.28 16.78
N ILE A 259 -10.04 -42.15 15.93
CA ILE A 259 -10.43 -41.80 14.56
C ILE A 259 -11.52 -40.73 14.59
N CYS A 260 -12.58 -40.89 15.40
CA CYS A 260 -13.62 -39.88 15.55
C CYS A 260 -13.06 -38.52 16.01
N LEU A 261 -12.14 -38.51 16.98
CA LEU A 261 -11.49 -37.29 17.46
C LEU A 261 -10.70 -36.60 16.35
N VAL A 262 -9.85 -37.34 15.62
CA VAL A 262 -9.04 -36.79 14.53
C VAL A 262 -9.92 -36.24 13.41
N THR A 263 -10.99 -36.95 13.05
CA THR A 263 -11.96 -36.45 12.05
C THR A 263 -12.67 -35.18 12.52
N GLY A 264 -13.02 -35.08 13.81
CA GLY A 264 -13.59 -33.86 14.39
C GLY A 264 -12.62 -32.68 14.32
N ILE A 265 -11.36 -32.88 14.69
CA ILE A 265 -10.31 -31.85 14.59
C ILE A 265 -10.12 -31.42 13.14
N ALA A 266 -10.10 -32.36 12.18
CA ALA A 266 -9.99 -32.05 10.77
C ALA A 266 -11.16 -31.18 10.27
N ILE A 267 -12.39 -31.46 10.69
CA ILE A 267 -13.57 -30.65 10.37
C ILE A 267 -13.44 -29.24 10.96
N VAL A 268 -13.00 -29.11 12.22
CA VAL A 268 -12.79 -27.79 12.86
C VAL A 268 -11.73 -26.99 12.11
N LEU A 269 -10.62 -27.62 11.71
CA LEU A 269 -9.57 -26.97 10.91
C LEU A 269 -10.08 -26.55 9.53
N LEU A 270 -10.92 -27.36 8.88
CA LEU A 270 -11.56 -27.00 7.62
C LEU A 270 -12.48 -25.80 7.79
N CYS A 271 -13.33 -25.79 8.83
CA CYS A 271 -14.21 -24.67 9.15
C CYS A 271 -13.40 -23.40 9.48
N PHE A 272 -12.32 -23.50 10.24
CA PHE A 272 -11.43 -22.39 10.55
C PHE A 272 -10.76 -21.84 9.28
N SER A 273 -10.27 -22.73 8.40
CA SER A 273 -9.68 -22.33 7.12
C SER A 273 -10.70 -21.64 6.20
N ALA A 274 -11.95 -22.12 6.19
CA ALA A 274 -13.05 -21.53 5.44
C ALA A 274 -13.44 -20.16 6.01
N TYR A 275 -13.53 -20.03 7.34
CA TYR A 275 -13.76 -18.77 8.04
C TYR A 275 -12.65 -17.75 7.74
N PHE A 276 -11.38 -18.17 7.81
CA PHE A 276 -10.24 -17.31 7.52
C PHE A 276 -10.20 -16.89 6.04
N ARG A 277 -10.50 -17.81 5.11
CA ARG A 277 -10.67 -17.51 3.68
C ARG A 277 -11.82 -16.53 3.44
N TYR A 278 -12.94 -16.69 4.14
CA TYR A 278 -14.08 -15.78 4.08
C TYR A 278 -13.72 -14.38 4.59
N GLY A 279 -13.05 -14.28 5.74
CA GLY A 279 -12.55 -13.03 6.30
C GLY A 279 -11.58 -12.30 5.36
N ARG A 280 -10.61 -13.02 4.78
CA ARG A 280 -9.71 -12.45 3.76
C ARG A 280 -10.46 -11.96 2.53
N ARG A 281 -11.41 -12.73 1.99
CA ARG A 281 -12.22 -12.31 0.83
C ARG A 281 -13.05 -11.05 1.13
N LYS A 282 -13.66 -10.99 2.32
CA LYS A 282 -14.43 -9.81 2.77
C LYS A 282 -13.52 -8.58 2.92
N TYR A 283 -12.34 -8.73 3.50
CA TYR A 283 -11.36 -7.65 3.65
C TYR A 283 -10.88 -7.11 2.30
N VAL A 284 -10.53 -7.99 1.36
CA VAL A 284 -10.10 -7.59 0.00
C VAL A 284 -11.23 -6.87 -0.74
N ARG A 285 -12.48 -7.35 -0.64
CA ARG A 285 -13.64 -6.69 -1.25
C ARG A 285 -13.88 -5.29 -0.68
N LEU A 286 -13.79 -5.14 0.64
CA LEU A 286 -13.93 -3.83 1.29
C LEU A 286 -12.82 -2.86 0.87
N ARG A 287 -11.58 -3.35 0.75
CA ARG A 287 -10.44 -2.55 0.28
C ARG A 287 -10.62 -2.13 -1.18
N LEU A 288 -11.12 -3.00 -2.04
CA LEU A 288 -11.45 -2.68 -3.43
C LEU A 288 -12.55 -1.62 -3.52
N GLN A 289 -13.62 -1.75 -2.72
CA GLN A 289 -14.68 -0.74 -2.67
C GLN A 289 -14.15 0.62 -2.19
N LEU A 290 -13.27 0.64 -1.19
CA LEU A 290 -12.61 1.88 -0.74
C LEU A 290 -11.72 2.49 -1.83
N LEU A 291 -10.99 1.66 -2.58
CA LEU A 291 -10.16 2.12 -3.69
C LEU A 291 -11.01 2.73 -4.82
N GLN A 292 -12.10 2.05 -5.19
CA GLN A 292 -13.06 2.55 -6.19
C GLN A 292 -13.72 3.85 -5.73
N LEU A 293 -14.10 3.97 -4.46
CA LEU A 293 -14.64 5.21 -3.91
C LEU A 293 -13.61 6.34 -3.92
N LYS A 294 -12.34 6.05 -3.63
CA LYS A 294 -11.26 7.05 -3.74
C LYS A 294 -11.06 7.51 -5.18
N GLN A 295 -10.98 6.58 -6.13
CA GLN A 295 -10.85 6.90 -7.55
C GLN A 295 -12.05 7.69 -8.06
N ALA A 296 -13.27 7.27 -7.72
CA ALA A 296 -14.48 8.00 -8.09
C ALA A 296 -14.50 9.42 -7.50
N LYS A 297 -14.04 9.59 -6.25
CA LYS A 297 -13.93 10.91 -5.62
C LYS A 297 -12.86 11.78 -6.28
N GLU A 298 -11.71 11.20 -6.64
CA GLU A 298 -10.63 11.89 -7.35
C GLU A 298 -11.02 12.28 -8.77
N GLU A 299 -11.76 11.44 -9.49
CA GLU A 299 -12.27 11.74 -10.84
C GLU A 299 -13.39 12.80 -10.80
N GLN A 300 -14.19 12.80 -9.73
CA GLN A 300 -15.28 13.74 -9.56
C GLN A 300 -14.82 15.13 -9.08
N CYS A 301 -13.67 15.24 -8.42
CA CYS A 301 -13.09 16.51 -7.97
C CYS A 301 -12.82 17.49 -9.14
N PRO A 302 -12.00 17.17 -10.16
CA PRO A 302 -11.74 18.07 -11.28
C PRO A 302 -13.00 18.27 -12.14
N LYS A 303 -13.90 17.28 -12.21
CA LYS A 303 -15.17 17.40 -12.93
C LYS A 303 -16.10 18.41 -12.26
N ASN A 304 -16.18 18.42 -10.93
CA ASN A 304 -16.93 19.42 -10.18
C ASN A 304 -16.31 20.81 -10.31
N ASP A 305 -14.98 20.94 -10.26
CA ASP A 305 -14.29 22.22 -10.44
C ASP A 305 -14.54 22.81 -11.83
N ARG A 306 -14.41 21.98 -12.88
CA ARG A 306 -14.75 22.36 -14.26
C ARG A 306 -16.21 22.74 -14.41
N LEU A 307 -17.14 22.05 -13.73
CA LEU A 307 -18.56 22.39 -13.77
C LEU A 307 -18.83 23.74 -13.09
N ILE A 308 -18.15 24.04 -11.98
CA ILE A 308 -18.25 25.33 -11.30
C ILE A 308 -17.71 26.45 -12.20
N GLU A 309 -16.57 26.23 -12.85
CA GLU A 309 -15.96 27.19 -13.78
C GLU A 309 -16.81 27.40 -15.04
N ALA A 310 -17.35 26.33 -15.62
CA ALA A 310 -18.29 26.39 -16.75
C ALA A 310 -19.58 27.13 -16.39
N LYS A 311 -20.12 26.93 -15.18
CA LYS A 311 -21.28 27.67 -14.70
C LYS A 311 -20.96 29.16 -14.49
N LYS A 312 -19.79 29.49 -13.95
CA LYS A 312 -19.35 30.89 -13.78
C LYS A 312 -19.22 31.57 -15.13
N THR A 313 -18.48 30.97 -16.07
CA THR A 313 -18.29 31.51 -17.43
C THR A 313 -19.61 31.63 -18.19
N GLY A 314 -20.50 30.63 -18.08
CA GLY A 314 -21.85 30.70 -18.62
C GLY A 314 -22.66 31.85 -18.03
N HIS A 315 -22.62 32.04 -16.72
CA HIS A 315 -23.30 33.15 -16.05
C HIS A 315 -22.76 34.53 -16.48
N TYR A 316 -21.43 34.66 -16.65
CA TYR A 316 -20.83 35.89 -17.18
C TYR A 316 -21.28 36.16 -18.63
N ALA A 317 -21.30 35.14 -19.48
CA ALA A 317 -21.75 35.26 -20.86
C ALA A 317 -23.25 35.62 -20.96
N GLU A 318 -24.10 34.99 -20.14
CA GLU A 318 -25.53 35.30 -20.07
C GLU A 318 -25.76 36.75 -19.61
N LYS A 319 -25.07 37.18 -18.55
CA LYS A 319 -25.13 38.56 -18.07
C LYS A 319 -24.63 39.57 -19.10
N GLN A 320 -23.59 39.23 -19.85
CA GLN A 320 -23.08 40.08 -20.92
C GLN A 320 -24.06 40.17 -22.09
N ALA A 321 -24.67 39.04 -22.49
CA ALA A 321 -25.70 39.02 -23.52
C ALA A 321 -26.95 39.82 -23.12
N GLU A 322 -27.38 39.72 -21.86
CA GLU A 322 -28.49 40.50 -21.33
C GLU A 322 -28.19 42.01 -21.38
N LEU A 323 -26.97 42.41 -20.99
CA LEU A 323 -26.54 43.81 -21.07
C LEU A 323 -26.50 44.32 -22.52
N CYS A 324 -25.97 43.52 -23.46
CA CYS A 324 -25.97 43.86 -24.89
C CYS A 324 -27.39 44.04 -25.41
N LEU A 325 -28.30 43.12 -25.09
CA LEU A 325 -29.70 43.20 -25.50
C LEU A 325 -30.42 44.42 -24.89
N GLN A 326 -30.11 44.76 -23.64
CA GLN A 326 -30.64 45.97 -23.00
C GLN A 326 -30.13 47.24 -23.69
N LEU A 327 -28.84 47.27 -24.04
CA LEU A 327 -28.24 48.38 -24.77
C LEU A 327 -28.86 48.54 -26.16
N GLU A 328 -29.02 47.46 -26.92
CA GLU A 328 -29.69 47.47 -28.22
C GLU A 328 -31.12 48.01 -28.13
N LYS A 329 -31.90 47.54 -27.14
CA LYS A 329 -33.25 48.04 -26.88
C LYS A 329 -33.24 49.52 -26.51
N GLN A 330 -32.25 49.98 -25.77
CA GLN A 330 -32.12 51.39 -25.41
C GLN A 330 -31.77 52.25 -26.64
N VAL A 331 -30.84 51.80 -27.49
CA VAL A 331 -30.47 52.45 -28.75
C VAL A 331 -31.69 52.55 -29.67
N GLN A 332 -32.44 51.45 -29.84
CA GLN A 332 -33.67 51.45 -30.63
C GLN A 332 -34.73 52.40 -30.06
N ARG A 333 -34.92 52.46 -28.74
CA ARG A 333 -35.83 53.43 -28.11
C ARG A 333 -35.42 54.87 -28.36
N THR A 334 -34.13 55.18 -28.23
CA THR A 334 -33.60 56.53 -28.50
C THR A 334 -33.80 56.91 -29.95
N LEU A 335 -33.54 55.99 -30.89
CA LEU A 335 -33.79 56.20 -32.31
C LEU A 335 -35.27 56.44 -32.61
N LEU A 336 -36.16 55.61 -32.05
CA LEU A 336 -37.61 55.75 -32.23
C LEU A 336 -38.15 57.05 -31.63
N ASN A 337 -37.47 57.62 -30.63
CA ASN A 337 -37.87 58.86 -29.97
C ASN A 337 -37.25 60.12 -30.58
N SER A 338 -36.23 59.98 -31.43
CA SER A 338 -35.63 61.12 -32.13
C SER A 338 -36.63 61.79 -33.06
N ASP A 339 -36.69 63.12 -33.02
CA ASP A 339 -37.69 63.92 -33.73
C ASP A 339 -37.55 63.80 -35.26
N ILE A 340 -36.31 63.75 -35.77
CA ILE A 340 -36.07 63.52 -37.21
C ILE A 340 -36.52 62.12 -37.65
N CYS A 341 -36.29 61.09 -36.83
CA CYS A 341 -36.75 59.73 -37.14
C CYS A 341 -38.27 59.59 -37.07
N LYS A 342 -38.96 60.38 -36.24
CA LYS A 342 -40.43 60.47 -36.23
C LYS A 342 -40.92 61.18 -37.49
N TYR A 343 -40.31 62.29 -37.88
CA TYR A 343 -40.62 63.05 -39.09
C TYR A 343 -40.56 62.18 -40.36
N PHE A 344 -39.47 61.44 -40.57
CA PHE A 344 -39.33 60.53 -41.71
C PHE A 344 -40.40 59.42 -41.72
N ARG A 345 -40.76 58.86 -40.57
CA ARG A 345 -41.83 57.85 -40.46
C ARG A 345 -43.22 58.43 -40.68
N GLU A 346 -43.45 59.67 -40.27
CA GLU A 346 -44.71 60.38 -40.48
C GLU A 346 -44.95 60.69 -41.97
N ILE A 347 -43.91 61.14 -42.69
CA ILE A 347 -43.96 61.30 -44.15
C ILE A 347 -44.33 59.96 -44.81
N CYS A 348 -43.73 58.86 -44.36
CA CYS A 348 -44.04 57.53 -44.89
C CYS A 348 -45.50 57.13 -44.65
N ARG A 349 -46.09 57.49 -43.50
CA ARG A 349 -47.48 57.18 -43.12
C ARG A 349 -48.51 58.02 -43.88
N ASN A 350 -48.24 59.32 -44.04
CA ASN A 350 -49.20 60.27 -44.61
C ASN A 350 -49.26 60.21 -46.15
N ASN A 351 -48.38 59.43 -46.80
CA ASN A 351 -48.28 59.32 -48.26
C ASN A 351 -48.21 60.68 -48.97
N ALA A 352 -47.71 61.71 -48.29
CA ALA A 352 -47.56 63.02 -48.90
C ALA A 352 -46.38 62.99 -49.89
N ASP A 353 -46.55 63.60 -51.07
CA ASP A 353 -45.47 63.83 -52.05
C ASP A 353 -44.45 64.89 -51.56
N THR A 354 -44.28 65.02 -50.25
CA THR A 354 -43.39 65.99 -49.62
C THR A 354 -41.95 65.59 -49.91
N GLN A 355 -41.26 66.43 -50.68
CA GLN A 355 -39.83 66.28 -50.92
C GLN A 355 -39.07 66.62 -49.65
N VAL A 356 -38.28 65.67 -49.14
CA VAL A 356 -37.42 65.84 -47.97
C VAL A 356 -36.28 66.80 -48.31
N SER A 357 -36.03 67.81 -47.46
CA SER A 357 -34.98 68.80 -47.72
C SER A 357 -33.58 68.23 -47.52
N TYR A 358 -32.58 68.89 -48.09
CA TYR A 358 -31.18 68.52 -47.88
C TYR A 358 -30.76 68.63 -46.41
N GLU A 359 -31.26 69.64 -45.70
CA GLU A 359 -31.02 69.84 -44.26
C GLU A 359 -31.57 68.69 -43.41
N ASP A 360 -32.72 68.12 -43.79
CA ASP A 360 -33.34 66.98 -43.08
C ASP A 360 -32.52 65.69 -43.24
N TRP A 361 -31.89 65.50 -44.41
CA TRP A 361 -30.99 64.38 -44.66
C TRP A 361 -29.70 64.49 -43.83
N ASN A 362 -29.12 65.69 -43.74
CA ASN A 362 -27.93 65.91 -42.91
C ASN A 362 -28.25 65.72 -41.43
N LEU A 363 -29.39 66.23 -40.97
CA LEU A 363 -29.82 66.05 -39.58
C LEU A 363 -30.08 64.57 -39.26
N LEU A 364 -30.61 63.80 -40.22
CA LEU A 364 -30.77 62.36 -40.08
C LEU A 364 -29.41 61.66 -39.98
N GLU A 365 -28.45 62.04 -40.82
CA GLU A 365 -27.08 61.51 -40.79
C GLU A 365 -26.41 61.77 -39.43
N GLU A 366 -26.39 63.02 -38.97
CA GLU A 366 -25.83 63.41 -37.67
C GLU A 366 -26.49 62.65 -36.50
N THR A 367 -27.82 62.49 -36.56
CA THR A 367 -28.58 61.77 -35.53
C THR A 367 -28.21 60.29 -35.52
N VAL A 368 -28.14 59.64 -36.69
CA VAL A 368 -27.76 58.23 -36.80
C VAL A 368 -26.31 58.03 -36.35
N ASP A 369 -25.40 58.93 -36.72
CA ASP A 369 -24.00 58.87 -36.29
C ASP A 369 -23.81 59.12 -34.80
N SER A 370 -24.60 60.02 -34.21
CA SER A 370 -24.58 60.22 -32.76
C SER A 370 -25.09 58.98 -32.01
N ILE A 371 -26.14 58.32 -32.52
CA ILE A 371 -26.76 57.16 -31.84
C ILE A 371 -25.92 55.89 -32.04
N TYR A 372 -25.38 55.68 -33.24
CA TYR A 372 -24.58 54.52 -33.60
C TYR A 372 -23.06 54.83 -33.63
N LYS A 373 -22.61 55.87 -32.90
CA LYS A 373 -21.20 56.24 -32.70
C LYS A 373 -20.34 56.19 -33.99
N GLY A 374 -20.64 57.02 -34.99
CA GLY A 374 -19.86 57.11 -36.24
C GLY A 374 -20.16 55.96 -37.21
N PHE A 375 -21.43 55.73 -37.50
CA PHE A 375 -21.90 54.71 -38.43
C PHE A 375 -21.42 54.99 -39.86
N THR A 376 -21.52 56.24 -40.32
CA THR A 376 -21.05 56.66 -41.63
C THR A 376 -19.54 56.52 -41.77
N GLU A 377 -18.77 56.90 -40.74
CA GLU A 377 -17.32 56.72 -40.71
C GLU A 377 -16.93 55.25 -40.89
N ARG A 378 -17.60 54.33 -40.17
CA ARG A 378 -17.39 52.88 -40.34
C ARG A 378 -17.74 52.40 -41.74
N LEU A 379 -18.82 52.90 -42.32
CA LEU A 379 -19.24 52.55 -43.67
C LEU A 379 -18.21 53.03 -44.72
N PHE A 380 -17.72 54.26 -44.58
CA PHE A 380 -16.73 54.86 -45.49
C PHE A 380 -15.33 54.25 -45.37
N GLN A 381 -14.95 53.74 -44.19
CA GLN A 381 -13.70 53.02 -43.99
C GLN A 381 -13.63 51.74 -44.84
N ILE A 382 -14.76 51.07 -45.04
CA ILE A 382 -14.81 49.81 -45.80
C ILE A 382 -14.78 50.13 -47.30
N HIS A 383 -15.68 50.99 -47.78
CA HIS A 383 -15.71 51.41 -49.18
C HIS A 383 -16.26 52.83 -49.34
N ARG A 384 -15.89 53.48 -50.46
CA ARG A 384 -16.52 54.74 -50.87
C ARG A 384 -17.97 54.50 -51.29
N VAL A 385 -18.88 55.23 -50.66
CA VAL A 385 -20.33 55.14 -50.88
C VAL A 385 -20.80 56.44 -51.51
N SER A 386 -21.68 56.37 -52.53
CA SER A 386 -22.28 57.58 -53.12
C SER A 386 -23.39 58.15 -52.23
N GLU A 387 -23.80 59.40 -52.47
CA GLU A 387 -24.85 60.05 -51.67
C GLU A 387 -26.17 59.26 -51.65
N LEU A 388 -26.59 58.73 -52.80
CA LEU A 388 -27.79 57.88 -52.88
C LEU A 388 -27.61 56.58 -52.10
N GLU A 389 -26.44 55.94 -52.22
CA GLU A 389 -26.14 54.71 -51.50
C GLU A 389 -26.11 54.96 -49.98
N LEU A 390 -25.57 56.10 -49.53
CA LEU A 390 -25.54 56.50 -48.12
C LEU A 390 -26.94 56.74 -47.58
N ARG A 391 -27.79 57.49 -48.31
CA ARG A 391 -29.19 57.70 -47.95
C ARG A 391 -29.94 56.38 -47.82
N ILE A 392 -29.72 55.42 -48.73
CA ILE A 392 -30.31 54.08 -48.62
C ILE A 392 -29.82 53.36 -47.35
N CYS A 393 -28.54 53.47 -46.99
CA CYS A 393 -28.00 52.87 -45.76
C CYS A 393 -28.60 53.51 -44.49
N LEU A 394 -28.73 54.84 -44.45
CA LEU A 394 -29.38 55.55 -43.35
C LEU A 394 -30.86 55.13 -43.20
N LEU A 395 -31.59 55.01 -44.31
CA LEU A 395 -32.99 54.58 -44.33
C LEU A 395 -33.18 53.13 -43.85
N ILE A 396 -32.26 52.23 -44.22
CA ILE A 396 -32.22 50.86 -43.67
C ILE A 396 -32.03 50.93 -42.15
N LYS A 397 -31.08 51.74 -41.68
CA LYS A 397 -30.74 51.83 -40.25
C LYS A 397 -31.89 52.35 -39.37
N ILE A 398 -32.78 53.17 -39.93
CA ILE A 398 -33.99 53.65 -39.26
C ILE A 398 -35.24 52.79 -39.51
N GLY A 399 -35.10 51.65 -40.19
CA GLY A 399 -36.16 50.66 -40.38
C GLY A 399 -37.24 51.06 -41.39
N ILE A 400 -36.92 51.91 -42.37
CA ILE A 400 -37.87 52.31 -43.41
C ILE A 400 -37.98 51.20 -44.45
N SER A 401 -39.20 50.92 -44.92
CA SER A 401 -39.42 49.82 -45.87
C SER A 401 -38.83 50.15 -47.26
N PRO A 402 -38.40 49.17 -48.07
CA PRO A 402 -37.86 49.43 -49.41
C PRO A 402 -38.85 50.13 -50.34
N LYS A 403 -40.16 49.94 -50.11
CA LYS A 403 -41.23 50.66 -50.81
C LYS A 403 -41.19 52.15 -50.50
N ASP A 404 -40.94 52.52 -49.25
CA ASP A 404 -40.90 53.89 -48.79
C ASP A 404 -39.58 54.57 -49.13
N MET A 405 -38.47 53.83 -49.07
CA MET A 405 -37.16 54.31 -49.55
C MET A 405 -37.23 54.81 -51.00
N ALA A 406 -37.90 54.03 -51.85
CA ALA A 406 -38.09 54.36 -53.27
C ALA A 406 -38.80 55.72 -53.44
N ARG A 407 -39.80 56.01 -52.61
CA ARG A 407 -40.50 57.30 -52.63
C ARG A 407 -39.63 58.44 -52.12
N LEU A 408 -39.01 58.26 -50.95
CA LEU A 408 -38.19 59.29 -50.30
C LEU A 408 -36.98 59.70 -51.13
N THR A 409 -36.44 58.77 -51.92
CA THR A 409 -35.29 59.01 -52.80
C THR A 409 -35.69 59.31 -54.25
N ASN A 410 -37.00 59.35 -54.57
CA ASN A 410 -37.54 59.56 -55.91
C ASN A 410 -36.98 58.59 -56.97
N HIS A 411 -36.98 57.30 -56.65
CA HIS A 411 -36.52 56.22 -57.52
C HIS A 411 -37.53 55.07 -57.58
N SER A 412 -37.41 54.20 -58.58
CA SER A 412 -38.25 52.99 -58.67
C SER A 412 -37.86 51.96 -57.59
N ARG A 413 -38.80 51.09 -57.20
CA ARG A 413 -38.53 50.02 -56.22
C ARG A 413 -37.48 49.03 -56.73
N GLU A 414 -37.47 48.81 -58.04
CA GLU A 414 -36.50 47.98 -58.75
C GLU A 414 -35.10 48.60 -58.67
N SER A 415 -35.00 49.94 -58.77
CA SER A 415 -33.74 50.68 -58.60
C SER A 415 -33.18 50.50 -57.18
N ILE A 416 -34.00 50.70 -56.14
CA ILE A 416 -33.56 50.50 -54.74
C ILE A 416 -33.12 49.06 -54.48
N THR A 417 -33.88 48.09 -54.99
CA THR A 417 -33.54 46.66 -54.88
C THR A 417 -32.22 46.33 -55.58
N SER A 418 -32.00 46.92 -56.76
CA SER A 418 -30.75 46.77 -57.53
C SER A 418 -29.57 47.44 -56.84
N VAL A 419 -29.73 48.64 -56.27
CA VAL A 419 -28.69 49.33 -55.50
C VAL A 419 -28.26 48.49 -54.29
N ARG A 420 -29.21 47.99 -53.50
CA ARG A 420 -28.91 47.13 -52.33
C ARG A 420 -28.15 45.85 -52.72
N ARG A 421 -28.53 45.22 -53.84
CA ARG A 421 -27.81 44.07 -54.39
C ARG A 421 -26.39 44.42 -54.82
N ARG A 422 -26.22 45.53 -55.54
CA ARG A 422 -24.91 46.02 -56.01
C ARG A 422 -24.01 46.41 -54.85
N LEU A 423 -24.56 47.02 -53.81
CA LEU A 423 -23.83 47.37 -52.60
C LEU A 423 -23.28 46.13 -51.88
N TYR A 424 -24.08 45.06 -51.75
CA TYR A 424 -23.59 43.81 -51.20
C TYR A 424 -22.43 43.24 -52.03
N GLU A 425 -22.59 43.16 -53.35
CA GLU A 425 -21.54 42.65 -54.24
C GLU A 425 -20.28 43.54 -54.21
N LYS A 426 -20.45 44.86 -54.10
CA LYS A 426 -19.36 45.84 -53.96
C LYS A 426 -18.58 45.66 -52.67
N PHE A 427 -19.24 45.40 -51.54
CA PHE A 427 -18.60 45.27 -50.23
C PHE A 427 -18.00 43.88 -49.95
N PHE A 428 -18.56 42.81 -50.54
CA PHE A 428 -18.14 41.43 -50.26
C PHE A 428 -17.50 40.71 -51.45
N GLY A 429 -17.48 41.32 -52.65
CA GLY A 429 -16.91 40.73 -53.86
C GLY A 429 -17.65 39.50 -54.40
N ARG A 430 -18.88 39.25 -53.93
CA ARG A 430 -19.70 38.10 -54.32
C ARG A 430 -21.16 38.48 -54.47
N LYS A 431 -21.89 37.77 -55.33
CA LYS A 431 -23.34 37.94 -55.48
C LYS A 431 -24.05 37.63 -54.15
N GLY A 432 -24.97 38.51 -53.76
CA GLY A 432 -25.84 38.31 -52.61
C GLY A 432 -27.23 38.89 -52.84
N THR A 433 -28.11 38.72 -51.86
CA THR A 433 -29.48 39.24 -51.92
C THR A 433 -29.55 40.64 -51.31
N PRO A 434 -30.54 41.47 -51.70
CA PRO A 434 -30.79 42.75 -51.04
C PRO A 434 -31.02 42.62 -49.53
N GLN A 435 -31.56 41.49 -49.06
CA GLN A 435 -31.79 41.25 -47.64
C GLN A 435 -30.47 41.06 -46.87
N GLN A 436 -29.49 40.38 -47.47
CA GLN A 436 -28.15 40.24 -46.88
C GLN A 436 -27.42 41.59 -46.76
N TRP A 437 -27.76 42.57 -47.60
CA TRP A 437 -27.26 43.94 -47.45
C TRP A 437 -27.87 44.64 -46.23
N ASP A 438 -29.17 44.50 -46.02
CA ASP A 438 -29.85 45.12 -44.87
C ASP A 438 -29.32 44.54 -43.56
N GLU A 439 -29.15 43.23 -43.49
CA GLU A 439 -28.55 42.55 -42.32
C GLU A 439 -27.14 43.07 -42.01
N PHE A 440 -26.35 43.36 -43.05
CA PHE A 440 -25.02 43.94 -42.87
C PHE A 440 -25.08 45.38 -42.35
N ILE A 441 -25.94 46.23 -42.93
CA ILE A 441 -26.11 47.61 -42.47
C ILE A 441 -26.65 47.67 -41.04
N ASP A 442 -27.56 46.77 -40.66
CA ASP A 442 -28.07 46.67 -39.30
C ASP A 442 -26.97 46.25 -38.31
N SER A 443 -25.98 45.46 -38.75
CA SER A 443 -24.84 45.04 -37.94
C SER A 443 -23.76 46.11 -37.73
N LEU A 444 -23.69 47.12 -38.61
CA LEU A 444 -22.69 48.21 -38.55
C LEU A 444 -23.00 49.22 -37.47
#